data_AF-A0A3D8P509-F1
#
_entry.id   AF-A0A3D8P509-F1
#
_cell.length_a   1.000
_cell.length_b   1.000
_cell.length_c   1.000
_cell.angle_alpha   90.00
_cell.angle_beta   90.00
_cell.angle_gamma   90.00
#
_symmetry.space_group_name_H-M   'P 1'
#
loop_
_entity.id
_entity.type
_entity.pdbx_description
1 polymer ?
#
loop_
_entity_poly.entity_id
_entity_poly.type
_entity_poly.pdbx_seq_one_letter_code
_entity_poly.pdbx_strand_id
1 'polypeptide(L)'
;MAVDERGMSLLEVVVALCLFAVLSLGLFSLFLSGRMASAAGSGKQEALCLARAVMEAVKASPVEWEGQVRGAGSDYIVLENKADDRDDAYKGFCLAVVEGAGQGQVRKIQSYVGSSRTAYVAPSWSSTPDTSSRYLVFRLGSELGDVEKVAVTATPSSPAGLEEVKVVVKYRTPWGEREVQLTCERWKGT
;
A
#
# COMPACT_ATOMS: atom_id res chain seq x y z
N MET A 1 -36.06 7.01 -66.18
CA MET A 1 -35.74 6.79 -64.75
C MET A 1 -35.12 8.09 -64.25
N ALA A 2 -35.96 9.05 -63.85
CA ALA A 2 -35.46 10.36 -63.43
C ALA A 2 -34.94 10.23 -61.99
N VAL A 3 -33.64 10.50 -61.81
CA VAL A 3 -33.02 10.63 -60.50
C VAL A 3 -33.50 11.96 -59.93
N ASP A 4 -34.34 11.89 -58.90
CA ASP A 4 -34.88 13.04 -58.16
C ASP A 4 -33.73 13.61 -57.30
N GLU A 5 -32.91 14.50 -57.87
CA GLU A 5 -31.89 15.25 -57.14
C GLU A 5 -32.56 16.33 -56.28
N ARG A 6 -33.24 15.93 -55.21
CA ARG A 6 -33.71 16.87 -54.18
C ARG A 6 -32.50 17.37 -53.40
N GLY A 7 -32.05 18.57 -53.74
CA GLY A 7 -31.02 19.28 -52.97
C GLY A 7 -31.42 19.36 -51.48
N MET A 8 -30.48 19.03 -50.61
CA MET A 8 -30.67 19.03 -49.16
C MET A 8 -31.10 20.43 -48.70
N SER A 9 -32.20 20.52 -47.96
CA SER A 9 -32.70 21.82 -47.52
C SER A 9 -31.69 22.47 -46.57
N LEU A 10 -31.57 23.80 -46.62
CA LEU A 10 -30.67 24.55 -45.73
C LEU A 10 -30.99 24.26 -44.24
N LEU A 11 -32.25 23.95 -43.95
CA LEU A 11 -32.72 23.53 -42.63
C LEU A 11 -32.22 22.13 -42.23
N GLU A 12 -32.21 21.15 -43.13
CA GLU A 12 -31.61 19.82 -42.87
C GLU A 12 -30.12 19.93 -42.58
N VAL A 13 -29.38 20.73 -43.34
CA VAL A 13 -27.94 20.92 -43.14
C VAL A 13 -27.67 21.52 -41.76
N VAL A 14 -28.45 22.53 -41.35
CA VAL A 14 -28.33 23.14 -40.02
C VAL A 14 -28.67 22.14 -38.91
N VAL A 15 -29.73 21.34 -39.06
CA VAL A 15 -30.12 20.31 -38.08
C VAL A 15 -29.04 19.23 -37.97
N ALA A 16 -28.48 18.77 -39.08
CA ALA A 16 -27.42 17.75 -39.10
C ALA A 16 -26.14 18.22 -38.39
N LEU A 17 -25.73 19.48 -38.63
CA LEU A 17 -24.57 20.08 -37.94
C LEU A 17 -24.81 20.22 -36.44
N CYS A 18 -26.02 20.63 -36.02
CA CYS A 18 -26.39 20.71 -34.61
C CYS A 18 -26.35 19.33 -33.92
N LEU A 19 -26.89 18.29 -34.56
CA LEU A 19 -26.86 16.92 -34.02
C LEU A 19 -25.44 16.40 -33.92
N PHE A 20 -24.60 16.64 -34.94
CA PHE A 20 -23.20 16.25 -34.91
C PHE A 20 -22.42 16.97 -33.80
N ALA A 21 -22.69 18.27 -33.59
CA ALA A 21 -22.09 19.03 -32.49
C ALA A 21 -22.48 18.45 -31.12
N VAL A 22 -23.76 18.18 -30.88
CA VAL A 22 -24.24 17.59 -29.61
C VAL A 22 -23.64 16.20 -29.38
N LEU A 23 -23.61 15.35 -30.41
CA LEU A 23 -22.99 14.02 -30.34
C LEU A 23 -21.49 14.10 -30.05
N SER A 24 -20.77 15.00 -30.73
CA SER A 24 -19.33 15.18 -30.53
C SER A 24 -19.00 15.66 -29.12
N LEU A 25 -19.80 16.57 -28.54
CA LEU A 25 -19.66 17.03 -27.16
C LEU A 25 -19.93 15.90 -26.15
N GLY A 26 -20.95 15.08 -26.39
CA GLY A 26 -21.26 13.91 -25.57
C GLY A 26 -20.14 12.86 -25.60
N LEU A 27 -19.62 12.55 -26.79
CA LEU A 27 -18.51 11.61 -26.96
C LEU A 27 -17.20 12.14 -26.37
N PHE A 28 -16.93 13.44 -26.48
CA PHE A 28 -15.76 14.08 -25.88
C PHE A 28 -15.82 14.03 -24.34
N SER A 29 -16.99 14.31 -23.77
CA SER A 29 -17.25 14.17 -22.33
C SER A 29 -17.07 12.73 -21.85
N LEU A 30 -17.56 11.76 -22.61
CA LEU A 30 -17.38 10.33 -22.33
C LEU A 30 -15.90 9.92 -22.42
N PHE A 31 -15.16 10.42 -23.41
CA PHE A 31 -13.74 10.13 -23.57
C PHE A 31 -12.89 10.71 -22.42
N LEU A 32 -13.15 11.95 -22.00
CA LEU A 32 -12.53 12.56 -20.82
C LEU A 32 -12.83 11.74 -19.55
N SER A 33 -14.10 11.33 -19.38
CA SER A 33 -14.54 10.50 -18.25
C SER A 33 -13.86 9.13 -18.26
N GLY A 34 -13.73 8.51 -19.44
CA GLY A 34 -13.03 7.22 -19.63
C GLY A 34 -11.55 7.29 -19.30
N ARG A 35 -10.85 8.36 -19.71
CA ARG A 35 -9.43 8.56 -19.37
C ARG A 35 -9.23 8.73 -17.86
N MET A 36 -10.09 9.49 -17.19
CA MET A 36 -10.04 9.64 -15.72
C MET A 36 -10.34 8.32 -15.00
N ALA A 37 -11.31 7.54 -15.48
CA ALA A 37 -11.61 6.22 -14.94
C ALA A 37 -10.43 5.25 -15.11
N SER A 38 -9.72 5.28 -16.24
CA SER A 38 -8.51 4.47 -16.44
C SER A 38 -7.35 4.86 -15.50
N ALA A 39 -7.17 6.16 -15.24
CA ALA A 39 -6.14 6.64 -14.32
C ALA A 39 -6.46 6.28 -12.86
N ALA A 40 -7.73 6.38 -12.45
CA ALA A 40 -8.19 5.91 -11.13
C ALA A 40 -8.07 4.38 -10.97
N GLY A 41 -8.23 3.63 -12.06
CA GLY A 41 -8.02 2.18 -12.11
C GLY A 41 -6.57 1.77 -11.86
N SER A 42 -5.60 2.48 -12.47
CA SER A 42 -4.16 2.20 -12.31
C SER A 42 -3.71 2.28 -10.85
N GLY A 43 -4.05 3.38 -10.16
CA GLY A 43 -3.62 3.57 -8.76
C GLY A 43 -4.17 2.52 -7.80
N LYS A 44 -5.39 2.03 -8.04
CA LYS A 44 -5.95 0.90 -7.25
C LYS A 44 -5.23 -0.41 -7.55
N GLN A 45 -4.89 -0.68 -8.81
CA GLN A 45 -4.17 -1.90 -9.20
C GLN A 45 -2.75 -1.92 -8.63
N GLU A 46 -2.04 -0.78 -8.67
CA GLU A 46 -0.72 -0.61 -8.04
C GLU A 46 -0.79 -0.82 -6.53
N ALA A 47 -1.77 -0.22 -5.86
CA ALA A 47 -1.98 -0.41 -4.42
C ALA A 47 -2.28 -1.86 -4.05
N LEU A 48 -3.09 -2.55 -4.86
CA LEU A 48 -3.38 -3.98 -4.65
C LEU A 48 -2.16 -4.87 -4.90
N CYS A 49 -1.37 -4.56 -5.93
CA CYS A 49 -0.13 -5.26 -6.22
C CYS A 49 0.86 -5.10 -5.05
N LEU A 50 1.01 -3.88 -4.53
CA LEU A 50 1.85 -3.60 -3.36
C LEU A 50 1.31 -4.29 -2.11
N ALA A 51 0.02 -4.20 -1.82
CA ALA A 51 -0.60 -4.85 -0.67
C ALA A 51 -0.35 -6.36 -0.71
N ARG A 52 -0.48 -6.97 -1.89
CA ARG A 52 -0.19 -8.39 -2.09
C ARG A 52 1.29 -8.69 -1.89
N ALA A 53 2.19 -7.91 -2.47
CA ALA A 53 3.63 -8.10 -2.31
C ALA A 53 4.07 -7.99 -0.83
N VAL A 54 3.53 -7.02 -0.09
CA VAL A 54 3.76 -6.86 1.35
C VAL A 54 3.19 -8.05 2.12
N MET A 55 1.97 -8.47 1.82
CA MET A 55 1.37 -9.65 2.45
C MET A 55 2.20 -10.91 2.22
N GLU A 56 2.66 -11.16 1.00
CA GLU A 56 3.52 -12.31 0.70
C GLU A 56 4.87 -12.21 1.42
N ALA A 57 5.48 -11.03 1.46
CA ALA A 57 6.73 -10.81 2.19
C ALA A 57 6.58 -11.02 3.71
N VAL A 58 5.47 -10.57 4.27
CA VAL A 58 5.13 -10.79 5.69
C VAL A 58 4.89 -12.28 5.94
N LYS A 59 4.19 -12.99 5.06
CA LYS A 59 3.99 -14.45 5.19
C LYS A 59 5.28 -15.25 5.06
N ALA A 60 6.19 -14.83 4.19
CA ALA A 60 7.48 -15.47 3.97
C ALA A 60 8.52 -15.13 5.05
N SER A 61 8.26 -14.13 5.89
CA SER A 61 9.19 -13.74 6.94
C SER A 61 9.27 -14.80 8.05
N PRO A 62 10.48 -15.25 8.44
CA PRO A 62 10.68 -16.21 9.52
C PRO A 62 10.31 -15.62 10.89
N VAL A 63 9.92 -16.50 11.83
CA VAL A 63 9.61 -16.14 13.24
C VAL A 63 10.78 -15.47 13.98
N GLU A 64 12.02 -15.66 13.50
CA GLU A 64 13.21 -15.07 14.10
C GLU A 64 13.28 -13.55 13.87
N TRP A 65 12.55 -13.03 12.89
CA TRP A 65 12.55 -11.61 12.51
C TRP A 65 11.40 -10.82 13.13
N GLU A 66 10.59 -11.45 13.98
CA GLU A 66 9.56 -10.80 14.78
C GLU A 66 9.88 -10.92 16.26
N GLY A 67 9.39 -10.00 17.08
CA GLY A 67 9.68 -10.02 18.51
C GLY A 67 9.10 -8.84 19.27
N GLN A 68 9.36 -8.82 20.57
CA GLN A 68 8.98 -7.71 21.45
C GLN A 68 10.00 -6.57 21.38
N VAL A 69 9.51 -5.35 21.33
CA VAL A 69 10.35 -4.16 21.38
C VAL A 69 10.98 -4.02 22.77
N ARG A 70 12.30 -3.81 22.84
CA ARG A 70 13.01 -3.58 24.12
C ARG A 70 13.17 -2.11 24.47
N GLY A 71 13.01 -1.23 23.49
CA GLY A 71 13.06 0.21 23.62
C GLY A 71 12.99 0.86 22.24
N ALA A 72 12.61 2.12 22.15
CA ALA A 72 12.61 2.86 20.89
C ALA A 72 12.81 4.36 21.12
N GLY A 73 13.23 5.05 20.07
CA GLY A 73 13.23 6.50 19.98
C GLY A 73 12.50 6.96 18.73
N SER A 74 12.67 8.23 18.34
CA SER A 74 12.03 8.82 17.16
C SER A 74 12.39 8.13 15.84
N ASP A 75 13.61 7.60 15.74
CA ASP A 75 14.25 7.16 14.50
C ASP A 75 14.97 5.82 14.67
N TYR A 76 14.81 5.18 15.83
CA TYR A 76 15.38 3.87 16.09
C TYR A 76 14.45 3.00 16.93
N ILE A 77 14.70 1.70 16.88
CA ILE A 77 14.01 0.69 17.66
C ILE A 77 14.99 -0.40 18.07
N VAL A 78 14.92 -0.82 19.32
CA VAL A 78 15.74 -1.89 19.90
C VAL A 78 14.93 -3.18 19.85
N LEU A 79 15.43 -4.12 19.08
CA LEU A 79 14.81 -5.41 18.84
C LEU A 79 15.05 -6.38 20.00
N GLU A 80 14.34 -7.49 19.99
CA GLU A 80 14.48 -8.56 20.99
C GLU A 80 15.85 -9.24 20.86
N ASN A 81 16.34 -9.87 21.95
CA ASN A 81 17.67 -10.49 21.97
C ASN A 81 17.85 -11.65 20.98
N LYS A 82 16.74 -12.25 20.51
CA LYS A 82 16.76 -13.30 19.49
C LYS A 82 17.01 -12.76 18.07
N ALA A 83 16.94 -11.45 17.87
CA ALA A 83 17.33 -10.83 16.60
C ALA A 83 18.84 -11.05 16.33
N ASP A 84 19.20 -11.09 15.05
CA ASP A 84 20.56 -11.34 14.58
C ASP A 84 21.57 -10.39 15.26
N ASP A 85 22.71 -10.90 15.69
CA ASP A 85 23.73 -10.12 16.39
C ASP A 85 24.79 -9.52 15.45
N ARG A 86 24.65 -9.75 14.13
CA ARG A 86 25.52 -9.18 13.10
C ARG A 86 25.05 -7.79 12.69
N ASP A 87 26.02 -6.90 12.53
CA ASP A 87 25.76 -5.56 12.00
C ASP A 87 25.18 -5.62 10.58
N ASP A 88 24.28 -4.71 10.30
CA ASP A 88 23.59 -4.55 9.01
C ASP A 88 22.78 -5.78 8.52
N ALA A 89 22.54 -6.79 9.37
CA ALA A 89 21.76 -7.99 9.03
C ALA A 89 20.38 -7.68 8.44
N TYR A 90 19.72 -6.63 8.96
CA TYR A 90 18.39 -6.18 8.52
C TYR A 90 18.41 -4.91 7.66
N LYS A 91 19.59 -4.46 7.20
CA LYS A 91 19.71 -3.25 6.41
C LYS A 91 18.94 -3.36 5.09
N GLY A 92 18.13 -2.35 4.80
CA GLY A 92 17.27 -2.28 3.63
C GLY A 92 15.94 -3.04 3.77
N PHE A 93 15.71 -3.74 4.88
CA PHE A 93 14.45 -4.44 5.12
C PHE A 93 13.40 -3.45 5.66
N CYS A 94 12.14 -3.89 5.65
CA CYS A 94 11.05 -3.15 6.25
C CYS A 94 10.75 -3.69 7.64
N LEU A 95 10.45 -2.78 8.58
CA LEU A 95 10.01 -3.10 9.93
C LEU A 95 8.58 -2.58 10.09
N ALA A 96 7.67 -3.48 10.42
CA ALA A 96 6.30 -3.17 10.80
C ALA A 96 6.14 -3.28 12.32
N VAL A 97 5.44 -2.32 12.92
CA VAL A 97 4.95 -2.42 14.29
C VAL A 97 3.53 -2.96 14.22
N VAL A 98 3.34 -4.20 14.66
CA VAL A 98 2.11 -4.95 14.40
C VAL A 98 1.11 -4.90 15.56
N GLU A 99 1.57 -4.61 16.77
CA GLU A 99 0.79 -4.47 18.01
C GLU A 99 1.41 -3.39 18.92
N GLY A 100 0.61 -2.81 19.82
CA GLY A 100 1.06 -1.85 20.84
C GLY A 100 1.16 -0.40 20.35
N ALA A 101 1.99 0.39 21.02
CA ALA A 101 2.23 1.78 20.66
C ALA A 101 2.84 1.88 19.24
N GLY A 102 2.28 2.75 18.41
CA GLY A 102 2.72 2.89 17.03
C GLY A 102 2.31 1.75 16.08
N GLN A 103 1.37 0.89 16.50
CA GLN A 103 0.77 -0.16 15.67
C GLN A 103 0.36 0.36 14.28
N GLY A 104 0.61 -0.44 13.26
CA GLY A 104 0.30 -0.14 11.87
C GLY A 104 1.39 0.62 11.16
N GLN A 105 2.43 1.12 11.82
CA GLN A 105 3.50 1.85 11.13
C GLN A 105 4.51 0.88 10.50
N VAL A 106 4.85 1.12 9.23
CA VAL A 106 5.95 0.46 8.52
C VAL A 106 7.06 1.46 8.26
N ARG A 107 8.32 1.06 8.44
CA ARG A 107 9.51 1.86 8.16
C ARG A 107 10.61 1.04 7.49
N LYS A 108 11.51 1.69 6.76
CA LYS A 108 12.69 1.04 6.17
C LYS A 108 13.86 1.13 7.14
N ILE A 109 14.55 0.02 7.38
CA ILE A 109 15.76 -0.04 8.21
C ILE A 109 16.94 0.48 7.37
N GLN A 110 17.53 1.59 7.78
CA GLN A 110 18.68 2.23 7.10
C GLN A 110 20.00 1.64 7.56
N SER A 111 20.11 1.31 8.84
CA SER A 111 21.27 0.64 9.43
C SER A 111 20.84 -0.20 10.63
N TYR A 112 21.66 -1.19 10.96
CA TYR A 112 21.41 -2.07 12.09
C TYR A 112 22.70 -2.34 12.85
N VAL A 113 22.66 -2.14 14.16
CA VAL A 113 23.77 -2.46 15.07
C VAL A 113 23.41 -3.74 15.79
N GLY A 114 24.07 -4.85 15.44
CA GLY A 114 23.72 -6.19 15.94
C GLY A 114 24.08 -6.39 17.40
N SER A 115 25.18 -5.78 17.86
CA SER A 115 25.59 -5.84 19.28
C SER A 115 24.52 -5.28 20.24
N SER A 116 23.85 -4.20 19.85
CA SER A 116 22.77 -3.56 20.62
C SER A 116 21.37 -3.91 20.11
N ARG A 117 21.27 -4.69 19.03
CA ARG A 117 20.03 -5.00 18.29
C ARG A 117 19.23 -3.76 17.92
N THR A 118 19.92 -2.67 17.62
CA THR A 118 19.29 -1.37 17.33
C THR A 118 19.14 -1.19 15.83
N ALA A 119 17.89 -1.12 15.37
CA ALA A 119 17.54 -0.78 14.01
C ALA A 119 17.24 0.71 13.90
N TYR A 120 17.98 1.42 13.05
CA TYR A 120 17.69 2.80 12.69
C TYR A 120 16.79 2.81 11.47
N VAL A 121 15.71 3.59 11.54
CA VAL A 121 14.63 3.54 10.55
C VAL A 121 14.41 4.90 9.89
N ALA A 122 13.90 4.86 8.67
CA ALA A 122 13.43 6.04 7.96
C ALA A 122 12.09 5.75 7.25
N PRO A 123 11.15 6.72 7.22
CA PRO A 123 11.15 7.99 7.98
C PRO A 123 11.05 7.77 9.49
N SER A 124 11.13 8.84 10.30
CA SER A 124 10.93 8.74 11.74
C SER A 124 9.52 8.22 12.09
N TRP A 125 9.38 7.65 13.28
CA TRP A 125 8.09 7.24 13.82
C TRP A 125 7.19 8.45 14.03
N SER A 126 5.96 8.37 13.55
CA SER A 126 4.92 9.37 13.87
C SER A 126 4.42 9.16 15.30
N SER A 127 4.35 7.90 15.75
CA SER A 127 4.12 7.49 17.13
C SER A 127 5.21 6.51 17.53
N THR A 128 6.05 6.90 18.49
CA THR A 128 7.19 6.09 18.94
C THR A 128 6.70 4.79 19.57
N PRO A 129 7.16 3.62 19.10
CA PRO A 129 6.88 2.34 19.74
C PRO A 129 7.44 2.27 21.16
N ASP A 130 6.86 1.42 22.00
CA ASP A 130 7.31 1.20 23.37
C ASP A 130 7.52 -0.30 23.64
N THR A 131 7.85 -0.67 24.87
CA THR A 131 8.09 -2.07 25.24
C THR A 131 6.84 -2.94 25.28
N SER A 132 5.64 -2.36 25.10
CA SER A 132 4.40 -3.11 24.92
C SER A 132 4.16 -3.47 23.44
N SER A 133 5.02 -2.97 22.55
CA SER A 133 4.86 -3.08 21.11
C SER A 133 5.55 -4.32 20.55
N ARG A 134 4.93 -4.93 19.56
CA ARG A 134 5.50 -6.07 18.82
C ARG A 134 5.90 -5.63 17.42
N TYR A 135 7.08 -6.05 16.98
CA TYR A 135 7.58 -5.76 15.64
C TYR A 135 7.66 -7.02 14.79
N LEU A 136 7.65 -6.81 13.47
CA LEU A 136 7.89 -7.83 12.45
C LEU A 136 8.77 -7.21 11.35
N VAL A 137 9.93 -7.81 11.13
CA VAL A 137 10.82 -7.42 10.02
C VAL A 137 10.54 -8.31 8.82
N PHE A 138 10.49 -7.73 7.62
CA PHE A 138 10.28 -8.47 6.37
C PHE A 138 11.07 -7.83 5.23
N ARG A 139 11.43 -8.63 4.23
CA ARG A 139 12.10 -8.16 3.02
C ARG A 139 11.10 -7.99 1.89
N LEU A 140 10.97 -6.78 1.37
CA LEU A 140 10.20 -6.54 0.16
C LEU A 140 11.13 -6.66 -1.07
N GLY A 141 10.71 -7.41 -2.09
CA GLY A 141 11.47 -7.60 -3.33
C GLY A 141 11.42 -6.38 -4.27
N SER A 142 10.46 -5.48 -4.07
CA SER A 142 10.34 -4.20 -4.76
C SER A 142 10.59 -3.05 -3.78
N GLU A 143 11.23 -1.98 -4.24
CA GLU A 143 11.40 -0.77 -3.44
C GLU A 143 10.03 -0.19 -3.05
N LEU A 144 9.79 -0.05 -1.76
CA LEU A 144 8.66 0.67 -1.21
C LEU A 144 8.91 2.16 -1.40
N GLY A 145 8.24 2.79 -2.38
CA GLY A 145 8.40 4.22 -2.63
C GLY A 145 8.01 5.07 -1.40
N ASP A 146 6.78 4.89 -0.91
CA ASP A 146 6.25 5.60 0.26
C ASP A 146 5.82 4.59 1.33
N VAL A 147 6.70 4.29 2.29
CA VAL A 147 6.40 3.35 3.39
C VAL A 147 5.26 3.80 4.29
N GLU A 148 4.99 5.11 4.38
CA GLU A 148 3.92 5.66 5.22
C GLU A 148 2.51 5.38 4.67
N LYS A 149 2.40 5.03 3.38
CA LYS A 149 1.11 4.62 2.78
C LYS A 149 0.74 3.20 3.13
N VAL A 150 1.67 2.41 3.67
CA VAL A 150 1.46 1.02 4.03
C VAL A 150 1.34 0.90 5.54
N ALA A 151 0.27 0.23 5.96
CA ALA A 151 0.08 -0.17 7.34
C ALA A 151 -0.06 -1.68 7.45
N VAL A 152 0.61 -2.26 8.45
CA VAL A 152 0.56 -3.70 8.75
C VAL A 152 0.21 -3.86 10.20
N THR A 153 -0.89 -4.55 10.47
CA THR A 153 -1.37 -4.84 11.82
C THR A 153 -1.59 -6.34 11.94
N ALA A 154 -1.20 -6.92 13.07
CA ALA A 154 -1.52 -8.29 13.38
C ALA A 154 -2.43 -8.31 14.61
N THR A 155 -3.48 -9.12 14.55
CA THR A 155 -4.40 -9.34 15.66
C THR A 155 -4.47 -10.83 15.95
N PRO A 156 -4.47 -11.24 17.23
CA PRO A 156 -4.62 -12.65 17.58
C PRO A 156 -5.98 -13.14 17.07
N SER A 157 -5.97 -14.16 16.21
CA SER A 157 -7.19 -14.84 15.77
C SER A 157 -7.47 -16.04 16.66
N SER A 158 -8.73 -16.39 16.84
CA SER A 158 -9.14 -17.64 17.49
C SER A 158 -9.21 -18.72 16.41
N PRO A 159 -8.43 -19.83 16.41
CA PRO A 159 -7.81 -20.54 17.54
C PRO A 159 -6.33 -20.24 17.87
N ALA A 160 -5.88 -20.67 19.05
CA ALA A 160 -4.53 -20.47 19.60
C ALA A 160 -3.43 -20.93 18.63
N GLY A 161 -2.56 -19.99 18.24
CA GLY A 161 -1.44 -20.23 17.32
C GLY A 161 -1.56 -19.54 15.97
N LEU A 162 -2.71 -18.90 15.65
CA LEU A 162 -2.90 -18.12 14.43
C LEU A 162 -3.05 -16.62 14.74
N GLU A 163 -2.46 -15.78 13.90
CA GLU A 163 -2.61 -14.33 13.87
C GLU A 163 -3.22 -13.90 12.54
N GLU A 164 -4.22 -13.04 12.61
CA GLU A 164 -4.79 -12.36 11.46
C GLU A 164 -3.91 -11.15 11.14
N VAL A 165 -3.21 -11.22 10.02
CA VAL A 165 -2.40 -10.13 9.48
C VAL A 165 -3.24 -9.34 8.50
N LYS A 166 -3.44 -8.06 8.78
CA LYS A 166 -4.09 -7.08 7.92
C LYS A 166 -3.05 -6.13 7.34
N VAL A 167 -3.03 -6.05 6.02
CA VAL A 167 -2.21 -5.12 5.25
C VAL A 167 -3.12 -4.08 4.60
N VAL A 168 -2.89 -2.81 4.91
CA VAL A 168 -3.63 -1.67 4.36
C VAL A 168 -2.68 -0.83 3.53
N VAL A 169 -3.05 -0.52 2.29
CA VAL A 169 -2.29 0.35 1.40
C VAL A 169 -3.16 1.51 0.95
N LYS A 170 -2.74 2.74 1.25
CA LYS A 170 -3.41 3.97 0.85
C LYS A 170 -2.94 4.43 -0.53
N TYR A 171 -3.86 4.94 -1.33
CA TYR A 171 -3.59 5.48 -2.66
C TYR A 171 -4.42 6.75 -2.93
N ARG A 172 -3.85 7.65 -3.72
CA ARG A 172 -4.51 8.93 -4.07
C ARG A 172 -5.34 8.75 -5.34
N THR A 173 -6.56 9.23 -5.29
CA THR A 173 -7.43 9.39 -6.47
C THR A 173 -7.71 10.88 -6.70
N PRO A 174 -8.20 11.27 -7.88
CA PRO A 174 -8.69 12.64 -8.12
C PRO A 174 -9.80 13.08 -7.16
N TRP A 175 -10.45 12.13 -6.46
CA TRP A 175 -11.58 12.35 -5.56
C TRP A 175 -11.22 12.07 -4.09
N GLY A 176 -9.93 12.19 -3.76
CA GLY A 176 -9.39 12.02 -2.41
C GLY A 176 -8.60 10.73 -2.22
N GLU A 177 -8.21 10.48 -0.97
CA GLU A 177 -7.50 9.26 -0.59
C GLU A 177 -8.46 8.07 -0.52
N ARG A 178 -7.96 6.90 -0.90
CA ARG A 178 -8.65 5.61 -0.83
C ARG A 178 -7.67 4.57 -0.30
N GLU A 179 -8.17 3.42 0.11
CA GLU A 179 -7.34 2.34 0.64
C GLU A 179 -7.75 0.98 0.08
N VAL A 180 -6.79 0.08 0.02
CA VAL A 180 -6.97 -1.34 -0.23
C VAL A 180 -6.58 -2.09 1.02
N GLN A 181 -7.39 -3.05 1.42
CA GLN A 181 -7.14 -3.90 2.58
C GLN A 181 -7.07 -5.35 2.13
N LEU A 182 -6.04 -6.06 2.57
CA LEU A 182 -5.93 -7.50 2.45
C LEU A 182 -5.76 -8.09 3.84
N THR A 183 -6.42 -9.22 4.08
CA THR A 183 -6.32 -9.93 5.35
C THR A 183 -5.97 -11.39 5.12
N CYS A 184 -5.10 -11.94 5.96
CA CYS A 184 -4.75 -13.36 5.94
C CYS A 184 -4.43 -13.88 7.33
N GLU A 185 -4.67 -15.16 7.55
CA GLU A 185 -4.19 -15.86 8.74
C GLU A 185 -2.74 -16.32 8.52
N ARG A 186 -1.92 -16.17 9.56
CA ARG A 186 -0.53 -16.61 9.62
C ARG A 186 -0.28 -17.32 10.96
N TRP A 187 0.57 -18.34 10.97
CA TRP A 187 1.01 -18.97 12.23
C TRP A 187 1.84 -18.01 13.08
N LYS A 188 1.46 -17.86 14.35
CA LYS A 188 2.22 -17.17 15.40
C LYS A 188 3.30 -18.10 15.88
N GLY A 189 4.56 -17.82 15.54
CA GLY A 189 5.65 -18.63 16.06
C GLY A 189 5.81 -18.36 17.56
N THR A 190 5.62 -19.42 18.34
CA THR A 190 5.76 -19.44 19.81
C THR A 190 7.21 -19.33 20.25
#